data_AF-A0A954MSX4-F1
#
_entry.id   AF-A0A954MSX4-F1
#
_cell.length_a   1.000
_cell.length_b   1.000
_cell.length_c   1.000
_cell.angle_alpha   90.00
_cell.angle_beta   90.00
_cell.angle_gamma   90.00
#
_symmetry.space_group_name_H-M   'P 1'
#
loop_
_entity.id
_entity.type
_entity.pdbx_description
1 polymer ?
#
loop_
_entity_poly.entity_id
_entity_poly.type
_entity_poly.pdbx_seq_one_letter_code
_entity_poly.pdbx_strand_id
1 'polypeptide(L)'
;MNLKWNGLALASLLIASTLVAADVPQGVAPAGKGELAAGKLAWHENYSDAYKEAKEQKKQLLIVFRNDELKAFEQSALNDDRLLPLLNKVVRVKIPLDSSIVVADSKESKPQKLLDLPAFSQMYKKPGFAIIDLTDDKAPFYAQVVSSHPLNTVYQTNADLLRTVLQLPNATATQRALVLAVRTHPEVPQSTTGVAEPFLMDQARYHSQLMVNYGSVGHHDWGTRSAEVSARLGSPSEVASMGSSENILEAAREALDLWRGSGVHWGMVVTPHQFYGYDMVRSPGGGWYATGIFAN
;
A
#
# COMPACT_ATOMS: atom_id res chain seq x y z
N MET A 1 -8.63 43.49 -41.69
CA MET A 1 -9.33 42.74 -40.62
C MET A 1 -8.32 41.81 -39.98
N ASN A 2 -7.70 42.24 -38.88
CA ASN A 2 -6.67 41.50 -38.14
C ASN A 2 -7.27 41.11 -36.77
N LEU A 3 -7.61 39.83 -36.58
CA LEU A 3 -7.95 39.31 -35.25
C LEU A 3 -6.65 38.89 -34.54
N LYS A 4 -6.30 39.65 -33.49
CA LYS A 4 -5.27 39.27 -32.53
C LYS A 4 -5.84 38.20 -31.59
N TRP A 5 -5.19 37.04 -31.56
CA TRP A 5 -5.40 36.01 -30.55
C TRP A 5 -4.73 36.44 -29.24
N ASN A 6 -5.53 36.60 -28.19
CA ASN A 6 -5.04 36.80 -26.83
C ASN A 6 -4.74 35.43 -26.20
N GLY A 7 -3.47 35.17 -25.93
CA GLY A 7 -3.03 34.02 -25.14
C GLY A 7 -3.42 34.22 -23.68
N LEU A 8 -4.37 33.41 -23.20
CA LEU A 8 -4.62 33.21 -21.78
C LEU A 8 -3.74 32.05 -21.32
N ALA A 9 -2.66 32.37 -20.61
CA ALA A 9 -1.89 31.40 -19.86
C ALA A 9 -2.76 30.90 -18.69
N LEU A 10 -3.21 29.64 -18.76
CA LEU A 10 -3.72 28.93 -17.59
C LEU A 10 -2.55 28.68 -16.65
N ALA A 11 -2.45 29.47 -15.58
CA ALA A 11 -1.63 29.13 -14.43
C ALA A 11 -2.31 27.98 -13.68
N SER A 12 -1.81 26.76 -13.89
CA SER A 12 -2.17 25.60 -13.06
C SER A 12 -1.63 25.83 -11.65
N LEU A 13 -2.52 26.11 -10.69
CA LEU A 13 -2.21 26.14 -9.27
C LEU A 13 -1.93 24.69 -8.81
N LEU A 14 -0.65 24.31 -8.76
CA LEU A 14 -0.19 23.15 -8.00
C LEU A 14 -0.34 23.48 -6.51
N ILE A 15 -1.43 23.03 -5.89
CA ILE A 15 -1.49 22.94 -4.43
C ILE A 15 -0.63 21.73 -4.05
N ALA A 16 0.67 21.98 -3.84
CA ALA A 16 1.52 21.05 -3.13
C ALA A 16 1.05 21.02 -1.68
N SER A 17 0.29 19.99 -1.30
CA SER A 17 0.07 19.67 0.10
C SER A 17 1.39 19.20 0.69
N THR A 18 2.20 20.13 1.18
CA THR A 18 3.31 19.82 2.07
C THR A 18 2.71 19.26 3.36
N LEU A 19 2.70 17.94 3.48
CA LEU A 19 2.71 17.30 4.79
C LEU A 19 4.03 17.67 5.45
N VAL A 20 3.97 18.68 6.33
CA VAL A 20 5.06 18.92 7.29
C VAL A 20 5.12 17.65 8.14
N ALA A 21 6.28 16.99 8.14
CA ALA A 21 6.57 15.95 9.11
C ALA A 21 6.53 16.62 10.49
N ALA A 22 5.42 16.47 11.20
CA ALA A 22 5.29 16.97 12.56
C ALA A 22 6.32 16.23 13.43
N ASP A 23 7.33 16.96 13.91
CA ASP A 23 8.17 16.52 15.01
C ASP A 23 7.26 16.26 16.21
N VAL A 24 7.13 14.99 16.61
CA VAL A 24 6.34 14.58 17.76
C VAL A 24 7.05 15.10 19.03
N PRO A 25 6.42 15.98 19.84
CA PRO A 25 6.95 16.40 21.12
C PRO A 25 7.05 15.19 22.04
N GLN A 26 8.24 15.00 22.61
CA GLN A 26 8.43 14.05 23.69
C GLN A 26 7.66 14.52 24.93
N GLY A 27 6.71 13.72 25.41
CA GLY A 27 6.13 13.98 26.72
C GLY A 27 4.80 13.30 27.01
N VAL A 28 4.78 11.97 27.18
CA VAL A 28 3.89 11.30 28.15
C VAL A 28 4.63 10.10 28.75
N ALA A 29 4.68 10.03 30.08
CA ALA A 29 5.27 8.92 30.84
C ALA A 29 4.46 7.61 30.67
N PRO A 30 5.11 6.44 30.72
CA PRO A 30 4.55 5.19 30.22
C PRO A 30 3.57 4.57 31.23
N ALA A 31 2.35 4.27 30.78
CA ALA A 31 1.51 3.29 31.45
C ALA A 31 2.00 1.89 31.05
N GLY A 32 2.86 1.30 31.88
CA GLY A 32 3.18 -0.13 31.90
C GLY A 32 3.96 -0.67 30.69
N LYS A 33 5.23 -1.03 30.90
CA LYS A 33 5.93 -2.00 30.03
C LYS A 33 5.31 -3.40 30.24
N GLY A 34 4.13 -3.63 29.70
CA GLY A 34 3.50 -4.94 29.61
C GLY A 34 3.90 -5.59 28.30
N GLU A 35 4.99 -6.36 28.29
CA GLU A 35 5.32 -7.22 27.15
C GLU A 35 4.40 -8.44 27.22
N LEU A 36 3.33 -8.47 26.43
CA LEU A 36 2.55 -9.69 26.26
C LEU A 36 3.30 -10.63 25.31
N ALA A 37 3.64 -11.82 25.81
CA ALA A 37 4.04 -12.93 24.97
C ALA A 37 2.81 -13.40 24.18
N ALA A 38 2.71 -12.96 22.92
CA ALA A 38 1.79 -13.56 21.96
C ALA A 38 2.60 -14.43 20.99
N GLY A 39 2.63 -15.73 21.28
CA GLY A 39 3.58 -16.65 20.67
C GLY A 39 4.99 -16.48 21.24
N LYS A 40 6.02 -16.75 20.43
CA LYS A 40 7.44 -16.72 20.84
C LYS A 40 8.09 -15.33 20.82
N LEU A 41 7.33 -14.28 20.45
CA LEU A 41 7.85 -12.95 20.17
C LEU A 41 7.25 -11.87 21.06
N ALA A 42 8.05 -10.85 21.34
CA ALA A 42 7.66 -9.62 22.03
C ALA A 42 6.69 -8.77 21.20
N TRP A 43 5.62 -8.27 21.82
CA TRP A 43 4.69 -7.31 21.23
C TRP A 43 4.59 -6.08 22.11
N HIS A 44 4.64 -4.90 21.49
CA HIS A 44 4.30 -3.66 22.18
C HIS A 44 2.79 -3.57 22.38
N GLU A 45 2.39 -2.85 23.43
CA GLU A 45 1.00 -2.44 23.69
C GLU A 45 0.78 -0.93 23.56
N ASN A 46 1.86 -0.18 23.41
CA ASN A 46 1.84 1.27 23.22
C ASN A 46 2.29 1.60 21.78
N TYR A 47 1.40 2.22 21.01
CA TYR A 47 1.69 2.63 19.63
C TYR A 47 2.88 3.57 19.53
N SER A 48 3.00 4.56 20.41
CA SER A 48 4.06 5.57 20.36
C SER A 48 5.43 4.96 20.62
N ASP A 49 5.54 4.03 21.58
CA ASP A 49 6.79 3.33 21.87
C ASP A 49 7.20 2.44 20.68
N ALA A 50 6.26 1.69 20.12
CA ALA A 50 6.51 0.83 18.96
C ALA A 50 6.90 1.64 17.72
N TYR A 51 6.24 2.78 17.48
CA TYR A 51 6.54 3.67 16.37
C TYR A 51 7.94 4.27 16.51
N LYS A 52 8.30 4.72 17.72
CA LYS A 52 9.64 5.22 18.02
C LYS A 52 10.70 4.15 17.76
N GLU A 53 10.49 2.93 18.27
CA GLU A 53 11.40 1.82 18.04
C GLU A 53 11.53 1.48 16.55
N ALA A 54 10.42 1.40 15.82
CA ALA A 54 10.42 1.12 14.38
C ALA A 54 11.21 2.16 13.59
N LYS A 55 11.03 3.44 13.95
CA LYS A 55 11.76 4.58 13.35
C LYS A 55 13.25 4.50 13.65
N GLU A 56 13.64 4.25 14.91
CA GLU A 56 15.04 4.12 15.33
C GLU A 56 15.73 2.93 14.66
N GLN A 57 15.03 1.80 14.52
CA GLN A 57 15.56 0.58 13.89
C GLN A 57 15.44 0.56 12.37
N LYS A 58 14.82 1.58 11.75
CA LYS A 58 14.51 1.62 10.32
C LYS A 58 13.78 0.36 9.82
N LYS A 59 12.73 -0.04 10.55
CA LYS A 59 11.91 -1.21 10.25
C LYS A 59 10.48 -0.82 9.99
N GLN A 60 9.75 -1.65 9.25
CA GLN A 60 8.29 -1.50 9.18
C GLN A 60 7.66 -1.72 10.56
N LEU A 61 6.56 -1.01 10.81
CA LEU A 61 5.72 -1.20 12.00
C LEU A 61 4.45 -1.97 11.60
N LEU A 62 4.32 -3.20 12.10
CA LEU A 62 3.10 -3.99 12.04
C LEU A 62 2.19 -3.63 13.22
N ILE A 63 0.99 -3.16 12.91
CA ILE A 63 -0.04 -2.77 13.89
C ILE A 63 -1.19 -3.76 13.78
N VAL A 64 -1.54 -4.39 14.90
CA VAL A 64 -2.74 -5.23 15.02
C VAL A 64 -3.77 -4.50 15.87
N PHE A 65 -4.88 -4.12 15.24
CA PHE A 65 -6.04 -3.49 15.88
C PHE A 65 -6.98 -4.57 16.39
N ARG A 66 -6.89 -4.91 17.68
CA ARG A 66 -7.53 -6.09 18.26
C ARG A 66 -8.95 -5.84 18.77
N ASN A 67 -9.79 -6.86 18.59
CA ASN A 67 -11.00 -7.13 19.36
C ASN A 67 -11.14 -8.66 19.53
N ASP A 68 -12.25 -9.12 20.09
CA ASP A 68 -12.47 -10.56 20.30
C ASP A 68 -12.53 -11.39 19.01
N GLU A 69 -12.93 -10.79 17.88
CA GLU A 69 -13.03 -11.49 16.59
C GLU A 69 -11.67 -11.86 16.00
N LEU A 70 -10.59 -11.13 16.37
CA LEU A 70 -9.24 -11.42 15.92
C LEU A 70 -8.53 -12.52 16.70
N LYS A 71 -9.10 -13.03 17.80
CA LYS A 71 -8.45 -14.03 18.65
C LYS A 71 -7.99 -15.27 17.87
N ALA A 72 -8.84 -15.78 16.96
CA ALA A 72 -8.50 -16.94 16.14
C ALA A 72 -7.36 -16.65 15.14
N PHE A 73 -7.37 -15.46 14.54
CA PHE A 73 -6.26 -15.02 13.70
C PHE A 73 -4.98 -14.88 14.50
N GLU A 74 -5.02 -14.23 15.66
CA GLU A 74 -3.84 -14.06 16.51
C GLU A 74 -3.27 -15.43 16.94
N GLN A 75 -4.11 -16.36 17.35
CA GLN A 75 -3.67 -17.70 17.73
C GLN A 75 -3.04 -18.46 16.55
N SER A 76 -3.59 -18.34 15.34
CA SER A 76 -3.06 -19.04 14.16
C SER A 76 -1.80 -18.36 13.61
N ALA A 77 -1.84 -17.05 13.37
CA ALA A 77 -0.75 -16.30 12.75
C ALA A 77 0.46 -16.16 13.68
N LEU A 78 0.27 -15.99 14.98
CA LEU A 78 1.38 -15.72 15.90
C LEU A 78 2.09 -16.97 16.40
N ASN A 79 1.48 -18.14 16.21
CA ASN A 79 2.08 -19.43 16.50
C ASN A 79 2.59 -20.15 15.23
N ASP A 80 2.45 -19.54 14.06
CA ASP A 80 2.98 -20.10 12.81
C ASP A 80 4.50 -19.87 12.74
N ASP A 81 5.28 -20.95 12.88
CA ASP A 81 6.74 -20.88 12.81
C ASP A 81 7.25 -20.34 11.46
N ARG A 82 6.46 -20.44 10.38
CA ARG A 82 6.79 -19.87 9.06
C ARG A 82 6.79 -18.33 9.07
N LEU A 83 6.06 -17.72 9.99
CA LEU A 83 5.97 -16.27 10.15
C LEU A 83 7.10 -15.69 11.01
N LEU A 84 7.72 -16.48 11.90
CA LEU A 84 8.75 -15.99 12.82
C LEU A 84 9.90 -15.22 12.12
N PRO A 85 10.50 -15.71 11.01
CA PRO A 85 11.56 -14.99 10.34
C PRO A 85 11.11 -13.65 9.74
N LEU A 86 9.83 -13.54 9.36
CA LEU A 86 9.26 -12.31 8.81
C LEU A 86 8.88 -11.34 9.93
N LEU A 87 8.25 -11.85 10.99
CA LEU A 87 7.89 -11.06 12.16
C LEU A 87 9.11 -10.49 12.89
N ASN A 88 10.28 -11.14 12.83
CA ASN A 88 11.53 -10.60 13.37
C ASN A 88 12.10 -9.41 12.59
N LYS A 89 11.66 -9.20 11.34
CA LYS A 89 12.09 -8.08 10.50
C LYS A 89 11.27 -6.80 10.70
N VAL A 90 10.18 -6.88 11.46
CA VAL A 90 9.27 -5.75 11.71
C VAL A 90 9.16 -5.50 13.21
N VAL A 91 8.88 -4.25 13.59
CA VAL A 91 8.41 -3.92 14.94
C VAL A 91 6.91 -4.17 14.99
N ARG A 92 6.40 -4.61 16.14
CA ARG A 92 5.08 -5.20 16.25
C ARG A 92 4.32 -4.62 17.43
N VAL A 93 3.11 -4.14 17.20
CA VAL A 93 2.25 -3.60 18.27
C VAL A 93 0.85 -4.18 18.17
N LYS A 94 0.25 -4.49 19.33
CA LYS A 94 -1.16 -4.86 19.47
C LYS A 94 -1.87 -3.81 20.30
N ILE A 95 -2.96 -3.27 19.76
CA ILE A 95 -3.69 -2.19 20.41
C ILE A 95 -5.20 -2.40 20.28
N PRO A 96 -6.00 -2.09 21.34
CA PRO A 96 -7.46 -2.01 21.25
C PRO A 96 -7.93 -1.04 20.15
N LEU A 97 -9.15 -1.24 19.61
CA LEU A 97 -9.73 -0.37 18.57
C LEU A 97 -9.92 1.10 19.00
N ASP A 98 -10.07 1.35 20.29
CA ASP A 98 -10.27 2.69 20.88
C ASP A 98 -8.95 3.36 21.32
N SER A 99 -7.81 2.73 21.03
CA SER A 99 -6.49 3.29 21.33
C SER A 99 -6.32 4.65 20.70
N SER A 100 -5.81 5.60 21.50
CA SER A 100 -5.71 7.00 21.12
C SER A 100 -4.27 7.49 21.23
N ILE A 101 -3.92 8.46 20.39
CA ILE A 101 -2.65 9.18 20.44
C ILE A 101 -2.91 10.68 20.64
N VAL A 102 -1.89 11.39 21.13
CA VAL A 102 -1.90 12.85 21.15
C VAL A 102 -1.20 13.33 19.88
N VAL A 103 -1.94 13.99 19.00
CA VAL A 103 -1.37 14.61 17.79
C VAL A 103 -0.93 16.03 18.15
N ALA A 104 0.35 16.31 17.91
CA ALA A 104 0.98 17.55 18.35
C ALA A 104 0.59 18.80 17.56
N ASP A 105 -0.09 18.62 16.43
CA ASP A 105 -0.27 19.65 15.41
C ASP A 105 -1.55 20.48 15.57
N SER A 106 -2.40 20.13 16.55
CA SER A 106 -3.56 20.95 16.91
C SER A 106 -3.23 21.86 18.10
N LYS A 107 -3.65 23.12 18.03
CA LYS A 107 -3.58 24.13 19.12
C LYS A 107 -4.15 23.63 20.47
N GLU A 108 -4.87 22.52 20.44
CA GLU A 108 -5.28 21.75 21.61
C GLU A 108 -4.78 20.31 21.46
N SER A 109 -3.92 19.85 22.37
CA SER A 109 -3.45 18.46 22.44
C SER A 109 -4.57 17.53 22.92
N LYS A 110 -5.53 17.24 22.04
CA LYS A 110 -6.64 16.32 22.34
C LYS A 110 -6.26 14.89 21.92
N PRO A 111 -6.56 13.88 22.76
CA PRO A 111 -6.47 12.49 22.35
C PRO A 111 -7.36 12.23 21.13
N GLN A 112 -6.79 11.62 20.09
CA GLN A 112 -7.51 11.16 18.90
C GLN A 112 -7.36 9.66 18.76
N LYS A 113 -8.46 8.95 18.49
CA LYS A 113 -8.39 7.51 18.22
C LYS A 113 -7.56 7.26 16.98
N LEU A 114 -6.67 6.27 17.03
CA LEU A 114 -5.75 5.98 15.94
C LEU A 114 -6.51 5.62 14.64
N LEU A 115 -7.59 4.84 14.76
CA LEU A 115 -8.45 4.46 13.63
C LEU A 115 -9.30 5.62 13.06
N ASP A 116 -9.40 6.75 13.75
CA ASP A 116 -10.08 7.95 13.23
C ASP A 116 -9.12 8.86 12.42
N LEU A 117 -7.82 8.57 12.42
CA LEU A 117 -6.85 9.34 11.64
C LEU A 117 -6.98 9.02 10.13
N PRO A 118 -6.81 10.02 9.25
CA PRO A 118 -6.89 9.82 7.79
C PRO A 118 -5.97 8.71 7.25
N ALA A 119 -4.80 8.53 7.86
CA ALA A 119 -3.82 7.49 7.50
C ALA A 119 -4.40 6.07 7.62
N PHE A 120 -5.35 5.84 8.53
CA PHE A 120 -6.01 4.56 8.74
C PHE A 120 -7.41 4.48 8.13
N SER A 121 -7.77 5.42 7.24
CA SER A 121 -9.09 5.42 6.58
C SER A 121 -9.44 4.08 5.90
N GLN A 122 -8.44 3.40 5.32
CA GLN A 122 -8.59 2.07 4.68
C GLN A 122 -8.80 0.91 5.66
N MET A 123 -8.69 1.15 6.98
CA MET A 123 -9.10 0.18 8.00
C MET A 123 -10.60 0.24 8.29
N TYR A 124 -11.34 1.25 7.80
CA TYR A 124 -12.79 1.41 7.99
C TYR A 124 -13.24 1.30 9.45
N LYS A 125 -12.38 1.70 10.39
CA LYS A 125 -12.60 1.58 11.85
C LYS A 125 -12.89 0.13 12.31
N LYS A 126 -12.49 -0.86 11.51
CA LYS A 126 -12.64 -2.29 11.82
C LYS A 126 -11.38 -2.84 12.49
N PRO A 127 -11.50 -3.95 13.24
CA PRO A 127 -10.34 -4.75 13.61
C PRO A 127 -9.59 -5.22 12.36
N GLY A 128 -8.31 -5.52 12.51
CA GLY A 128 -7.46 -6.05 11.45
C GLY A 128 -5.99 -5.73 11.69
N PHE A 129 -5.21 -5.64 10.62
CA PHE A 129 -3.83 -5.20 10.72
C PHE A 129 -3.44 -4.19 9.66
N ALA A 130 -2.47 -3.34 9.98
CA ALA A 130 -1.89 -2.36 9.09
C ALA A 130 -0.36 -2.36 9.19
N ILE A 131 0.31 -1.86 8.15
CA ILE A 131 1.78 -1.71 8.13
C ILE A 131 2.13 -0.27 7.80
N ILE A 132 2.99 0.34 8.62
CA ILE A 132 3.64 1.61 8.32
C ILE A 132 5.07 1.33 7.84
N ASP A 133 5.48 1.96 6.74
CA ASP A 133 6.88 1.89 6.32
C ASP A 133 7.73 2.97 7.01
N LEU A 134 8.78 2.55 7.73
CA LEU A 134 9.76 3.44 8.36
C LEU A 134 11.19 3.04 7.98
N THR A 135 11.36 2.37 6.84
CA THR A 135 12.62 1.71 6.47
C THR A 135 13.63 2.65 5.82
N ASP A 136 13.16 3.62 5.04
CA ASP A 136 13.98 4.58 4.31
C ASP A 136 13.33 5.97 4.36
N ASP A 137 13.98 6.93 5.02
CA ASP A 137 13.50 8.31 5.18
C ASP A 137 13.50 9.13 3.89
N LYS A 138 14.09 8.59 2.82
CA LYS A 138 14.08 9.20 1.47
C LYS A 138 12.96 8.65 0.59
N ALA A 139 12.32 7.55 0.99
CA ALA A 139 11.25 6.97 0.20
C ALA A 139 10.01 7.88 0.21
N PRO A 140 9.29 8.02 -0.92
CA PRO A 140 8.10 8.88 -1.01
C PRO A 140 6.93 8.40 -0.14
N PHE A 141 7.01 7.18 0.39
CA PHE A 141 6.03 6.54 1.26
C PHE A 141 6.56 6.34 2.70
N TYR A 142 7.68 6.97 3.06
CA TYR A 142 8.19 6.94 4.44
C TYR A 142 7.15 7.51 5.41
N ALA A 143 7.00 6.84 6.55
CA ALA A 143 6.03 7.13 7.60
C ALA A 143 4.55 7.10 7.14
N GLN A 144 4.25 6.38 6.05
CA GLN A 144 2.89 6.17 5.56
C GLN A 144 2.40 4.76 5.82
N VAL A 145 1.08 4.59 5.94
CA VAL A 145 0.44 3.28 5.96
C VAL A 145 0.50 2.70 4.54
N VAL A 146 1.30 1.65 4.36
CA VAL A 146 1.55 0.98 3.06
C VAL A 146 0.75 -0.31 2.89
N SER A 147 0.05 -0.77 3.93
CA SER A 147 -0.90 -1.89 3.85
C SER A 147 -1.96 -1.74 4.93
N SER A 148 -3.23 -1.96 4.57
CA SER A 148 -4.38 -1.93 5.47
C SER A 148 -5.26 -3.13 5.17
N HIS A 149 -5.46 -3.99 6.17
CA HIS A 149 -6.22 -5.23 6.07
C HIS A 149 -7.27 -5.27 7.16
N PRO A 150 -8.41 -4.57 6.96
CA PRO A 150 -9.58 -4.74 7.81
C PRO A 150 -10.05 -6.20 7.75
N LEU A 151 -10.46 -6.72 8.90
CA LEU A 151 -10.81 -8.12 9.10
C LEU A 151 -11.88 -8.58 8.09
N ASN A 152 -11.53 -9.61 7.31
CA ASN A 152 -12.43 -10.34 6.41
C ASN A 152 -13.25 -9.48 5.43
N THR A 153 -12.74 -8.31 5.00
CA THR A 153 -13.43 -7.48 4.00
C THR A 153 -13.27 -8.05 2.58
N VAL A 154 -12.02 -8.24 2.12
CA VAL A 154 -11.72 -8.73 0.75
C VAL A 154 -11.00 -10.07 0.78
N TYR A 155 -10.08 -10.22 1.72
CA TYR A 155 -9.29 -11.43 1.93
C TYR A 155 -9.62 -11.99 3.31
N GLN A 156 -9.65 -13.31 3.42
CA GLN A 156 -9.73 -13.96 4.72
C GLN A 156 -8.47 -13.65 5.52
N THR A 157 -8.63 -13.08 6.70
CA THR A 157 -7.51 -12.73 7.57
C THR A 157 -6.96 -13.98 8.25
N ASN A 158 -5.85 -14.51 7.73
CA ASN A 158 -5.18 -15.72 8.20
C ASN A 158 -3.65 -15.57 8.13
N ALA A 159 -2.93 -16.59 8.63
CA ALA A 159 -1.46 -16.61 8.65
C ALA A 159 -0.84 -16.48 7.25
N ASP A 160 -1.44 -17.11 6.23
CA ASP A 160 -0.93 -17.07 4.86
C ASP A 160 -1.08 -15.67 4.23
N LEU A 161 -2.18 -14.97 4.51
CA LEU A 161 -2.35 -13.57 4.11
C LEU A 161 -1.27 -12.69 4.74
N LEU A 162 -1.09 -12.78 6.06
CA LEU A 162 -0.06 -11.99 6.76
C LEU A 162 1.33 -12.29 6.21
N ARG A 163 1.63 -13.56 5.93
CA ARG A 163 2.90 -13.98 5.32
C ARG A 163 3.13 -13.31 3.97
N THR A 164 2.12 -13.35 3.10
CA THR A 164 2.20 -12.70 1.78
C THR A 164 2.38 -11.20 1.92
N VAL A 165 1.63 -10.54 2.81
CA VAL A 165 1.70 -9.09 3.03
C VAL A 165 3.09 -8.65 3.55
N LEU A 166 3.68 -9.41 4.47
CA LEU A 166 5.04 -9.13 4.98
C LEU A 166 6.14 -9.37 3.94
N GLN A 167 5.84 -10.03 2.82
CA GLN A 167 6.75 -10.28 1.71
C GLN A 167 6.50 -9.39 0.48
N LEU A 168 5.50 -8.50 0.55
CA LEU A 168 5.25 -7.53 -0.51
C LEU A 168 6.44 -6.55 -0.61
N PRO A 169 6.73 -6.02 -1.82
CA PRO A 169 7.84 -5.10 -2.01
C PRO A 169 7.66 -3.81 -1.19
N ASN A 170 8.77 -3.11 -0.95
CA ASN A 170 8.73 -1.79 -0.37
C ASN A 170 8.19 -0.80 -1.41
N ALA A 171 6.94 -0.38 -1.24
CA ALA A 171 6.15 0.29 -2.26
C ALA A 171 4.94 0.99 -1.62
N THR A 172 4.24 1.82 -2.39
CA THR A 172 3.03 2.51 -1.91
C THR A 172 1.89 1.51 -1.60
N ALA A 173 0.85 1.99 -0.92
CA ALA A 173 -0.33 1.18 -0.62
C ALA A 173 -1.02 0.62 -1.87
N THR A 174 -1.09 1.39 -2.97
CA THR A 174 -1.75 1.00 -4.23
C THR A 174 -0.93 -0.05 -4.98
N GLN A 175 0.39 0.13 -5.04
CA GLN A 175 1.32 -0.83 -5.62
C GLN A 175 1.26 -2.16 -4.86
N ARG A 176 1.34 -2.11 -3.52
CA ARG A 176 1.27 -3.31 -2.66
C ARG A 176 -0.08 -4.02 -2.75
N ALA A 177 -1.19 -3.29 -2.81
CA ALA A 177 -2.53 -3.87 -2.96
C ALA A 177 -2.66 -4.68 -4.26
N LEU A 178 -2.15 -4.15 -5.37
CA LEU A 178 -2.21 -4.81 -6.67
C LEU A 178 -1.28 -6.03 -6.76
N VAL A 179 -0.06 -5.93 -6.21
CA VAL A 179 0.84 -7.10 -6.07
C VAL A 179 0.23 -8.18 -5.18
N LEU A 180 -0.46 -7.78 -4.10
CA LEU A 180 -1.17 -8.73 -3.23
C LEU A 180 -2.27 -9.47 -3.98
N ALA A 181 -3.07 -8.77 -4.79
CA ALA A 181 -4.14 -9.38 -5.58
C ALA A 181 -3.56 -10.47 -6.50
N VAL A 182 -2.45 -10.19 -7.19
CA VAL A 182 -1.76 -11.17 -8.04
C VAL A 182 -1.28 -12.38 -7.22
N ARG A 183 -0.56 -12.15 -6.11
CA ARG A 183 0.04 -13.22 -5.30
C ARG A 183 -0.96 -14.07 -4.51
N THR A 184 -2.18 -13.58 -4.32
CA THR A 184 -3.25 -14.30 -3.60
C THR A 184 -4.30 -14.88 -4.55
N HIS A 185 -4.16 -14.67 -5.86
CA HIS A 185 -5.11 -15.18 -6.83
C HIS A 185 -5.08 -16.72 -6.90
N PRO A 186 -6.24 -17.41 -6.95
CA PRO A 186 -6.31 -18.89 -6.92
C PRO A 186 -5.57 -19.60 -8.06
N GLU A 187 -5.45 -18.95 -9.22
CA GLU A 187 -4.72 -19.50 -10.39
C GLU A 187 -3.20 -19.28 -10.34
N VAL A 188 -2.68 -18.66 -9.29
CA VAL A 188 -1.23 -18.50 -9.04
C VAL A 188 -0.48 -17.88 -10.25
N PRO A 189 -0.89 -16.70 -10.75
CA PRO A 189 -0.18 -16.00 -11.82
C PRO A 189 1.28 -15.69 -11.45
N GLN A 190 2.19 -15.75 -12.43
CA GLN A 190 3.64 -15.68 -12.19
C GLN A 190 4.25 -14.30 -12.44
N SER A 191 3.48 -13.28 -12.82
CA SER A 191 4.03 -11.96 -13.14
C SER A 191 4.74 -11.23 -11.99
N THR A 192 4.61 -11.70 -10.75
CA THR A 192 5.27 -11.12 -9.56
C THR A 192 6.40 -11.98 -8.99
N THR A 193 6.85 -13.01 -9.73
CA THR A 193 7.98 -13.86 -9.30
C THR A 193 9.34 -13.23 -9.51
N GLY A 194 9.44 -12.23 -10.40
CA GLY A 194 10.64 -11.45 -10.64
C GLY A 194 10.90 -10.39 -9.57
N VAL A 195 11.63 -9.34 -9.96
CA VAL A 195 11.96 -8.20 -9.10
C VAL A 195 10.95 -7.08 -9.30
N ALA A 196 10.37 -6.59 -8.20
CA ALA A 196 9.66 -5.31 -8.20
C ALA A 196 10.65 -4.19 -8.52
N GLU A 197 10.60 -3.64 -9.72
CA GLU A 197 11.56 -2.62 -10.15
C GLU A 197 10.99 -1.22 -9.96
N PRO A 198 11.62 -0.34 -9.14
CA PRO A 198 11.10 1.00 -8.87
C PRO A 198 10.79 1.81 -10.14
N PHE A 199 11.60 1.69 -11.18
CA PHE A 199 11.31 2.35 -12.46
C PHE A 199 10.01 1.87 -13.10
N LEU A 200 9.72 0.57 -13.08
CA LEU A 200 8.45 0.05 -13.62
C LEU A 200 7.27 0.41 -12.73
N MET A 201 7.46 0.45 -11.41
CA MET A 201 6.44 0.93 -10.46
C MET A 201 6.07 2.38 -10.73
N ASP A 202 7.05 3.24 -10.99
CA ASP A 202 6.83 4.65 -11.34
C ASP A 202 6.17 4.80 -12.71
N GLN A 203 6.56 4.00 -13.70
CA GLN A 203 5.91 3.99 -15.03
C GLN A 203 4.45 3.51 -14.95
N ALA A 204 4.15 2.50 -14.13
CA ALA A 204 2.80 2.03 -13.89
C ALA A 204 1.94 3.12 -13.23
N ARG A 205 2.50 3.81 -12.22
CA ARG A 205 1.85 4.97 -11.58
C ARG A 205 1.55 6.08 -12.57
N TYR A 206 2.56 6.46 -13.35
CA TYR A 206 2.46 7.52 -14.35
C TYR A 206 1.35 7.19 -15.35
N HIS A 207 1.29 5.96 -15.84
CA HIS A 207 0.26 5.54 -16.78
C HIS A 207 -1.15 5.50 -16.18
N SER A 208 -1.29 4.99 -14.97
CA SER A 208 -2.56 5.04 -14.25
C SER A 208 -3.04 6.50 -14.07
N GLN A 209 -2.12 7.44 -13.80
CA GLN A 209 -2.44 8.86 -13.74
C GLN A 209 -2.80 9.45 -15.13
N LEU A 210 -2.14 9.04 -16.21
CA LEU A 210 -2.53 9.44 -17.57
C LEU A 210 -3.96 9.00 -17.89
N MET A 211 -4.33 7.75 -17.57
CA MET A 211 -5.69 7.27 -17.78
C MET A 211 -6.73 8.07 -16.99
N VAL A 212 -6.42 8.45 -15.75
CA VAL A 212 -7.25 9.38 -14.96
C VAL A 212 -7.40 10.72 -15.67
N ASN A 213 -6.30 11.30 -16.15
CA ASN A 213 -6.30 12.61 -16.81
C ASN A 213 -7.09 12.60 -18.13
N TYR A 214 -7.00 11.51 -18.90
CA TYR A 214 -7.77 11.33 -20.13
C TYR A 214 -9.21 10.87 -19.89
N GLY A 215 -9.54 10.38 -18.69
CA GLY A 215 -10.82 9.79 -18.37
C GLY A 215 -11.12 8.52 -19.19
N SER A 216 -10.09 7.81 -19.65
CA SER A 216 -10.26 6.61 -20.49
C SER A 216 -9.10 5.63 -20.33
N VAL A 217 -9.42 4.33 -20.41
CA VAL A 217 -8.43 3.24 -20.45
C VAL A 217 -7.80 3.18 -21.83
N GLY A 218 -6.49 3.06 -21.90
CA GLY A 218 -5.75 2.88 -23.14
C GLY A 218 -4.25 2.84 -22.92
N HIS A 219 -3.49 2.44 -23.94
CA HIS A 219 -2.02 2.41 -23.93
C HIS A 219 -1.41 3.81 -24.19
N HIS A 220 -1.89 4.82 -23.45
CA HIS A 220 -1.47 6.21 -23.62
C HIS A 220 0.05 6.34 -23.50
N ASP A 221 0.66 7.05 -24.45
CA ASP A 221 2.10 7.27 -24.58
C ASP A 221 2.97 5.99 -24.59
N TRP A 222 2.38 4.84 -24.93
CA TRP A 222 3.09 3.56 -24.86
C TRP A 222 4.31 3.49 -25.78
N GLY A 223 4.29 4.14 -26.95
CA GLY A 223 5.45 4.16 -27.86
C GLY A 223 6.71 4.71 -27.20
N THR A 224 6.60 5.83 -26.48
CA THR A 224 7.72 6.42 -25.74
C THR A 224 8.09 5.59 -24.52
N ARG A 225 7.10 5.24 -23.68
CA ARG A 225 7.34 4.49 -22.43
C ARG A 225 7.95 3.11 -22.68
N SER A 226 7.46 2.39 -23.69
CA SER A 226 8.01 1.08 -24.08
C SER A 226 9.45 1.20 -24.61
N ALA A 227 9.80 2.26 -25.33
CA ALA A 227 11.19 2.48 -25.76
C ALA A 227 12.12 2.74 -24.56
N GLU A 228 11.69 3.51 -23.57
CA GLU A 228 12.44 3.76 -22.33
C GLU A 228 12.63 2.47 -21.52
N VAL A 229 11.57 1.68 -21.36
CA VAL A 229 11.66 0.37 -20.68
C VAL A 229 12.57 -0.57 -21.46
N SER A 230 12.44 -0.63 -22.80
CA SER A 230 13.28 -1.46 -23.67
C SER A 230 14.76 -1.13 -23.52
N ALA A 231 15.11 0.16 -23.48
CA ALA A 231 16.48 0.62 -23.35
C ALA A 231 17.11 0.25 -22.00
N ARG A 232 16.32 0.09 -20.94
CA ARG A 232 16.80 -0.15 -19.57
C ARG A 232 16.70 -1.61 -19.13
N LEU A 233 15.60 -2.28 -19.45
CA LEU A 233 15.18 -3.54 -18.82
C LEU A 233 14.79 -4.62 -19.84
N GLY A 234 14.89 -4.34 -21.14
CA GLY A 234 14.53 -5.29 -22.19
C GLY A 234 13.04 -5.30 -22.52
N SER A 235 12.54 -6.41 -23.07
CA SER A 235 11.29 -6.42 -23.86
C SER A 235 10.06 -6.13 -22.99
N PRO A 236 9.34 -5.00 -23.20
CA PRO A 236 8.28 -4.57 -22.32
C PRO A 236 6.90 -5.14 -22.71
N SER A 237 6.03 -5.30 -21.73
CA SER A 237 4.59 -5.52 -21.95
C SER A 237 3.76 -4.77 -20.89
N GLU A 238 2.51 -4.46 -21.22
CA GLU A 238 1.62 -3.65 -20.39
C GLU A 238 0.20 -4.21 -20.37
N VAL A 239 -0.41 -4.20 -19.18
CA VAL A 239 -1.84 -4.42 -18.97
C VAL A 239 -2.46 -3.20 -18.30
N ALA A 240 -3.67 -2.84 -18.70
CA ALA A 240 -4.37 -1.67 -18.20
C ALA A 240 -5.87 -1.95 -18.03
N SER A 241 -6.47 -1.41 -16.99
CA SER A 241 -7.91 -1.53 -16.73
C SER A 241 -8.43 -0.36 -15.92
N MET A 242 -9.76 -0.23 -15.87
CA MET A 242 -10.46 0.65 -14.94
C MET A 242 -11.53 -0.17 -14.22
N GLY A 243 -11.52 -0.09 -12.89
CA GLY A 243 -12.55 -0.66 -12.02
C GLY A 243 -13.39 0.42 -11.35
N SER A 244 -14.51 0.01 -10.79
CA SER A 244 -15.50 0.87 -10.13
C SER A 244 -15.48 0.78 -8.60
N SER A 245 -14.73 -0.16 -8.04
CA SER A 245 -14.67 -0.42 -6.60
C SER A 245 -14.26 0.81 -5.80
N GLU A 246 -14.81 0.96 -4.59
CA GLU A 246 -14.49 2.11 -3.74
C GLU A 246 -13.17 1.90 -2.98
N ASN A 247 -12.97 0.69 -2.46
CA ASN A 247 -11.84 0.28 -1.63
C ASN A 247 -10.63 -0.11 -2.46
N ILE A 248 -9.44 0.27 -2.01
CA ILE A 248 -8.15 -0.09 -2.63
C ILE A 248 -7.96 -1.60 -2.82
N LEU A 249 -8.37 -2.44 -1.86
CA LEU A 249 -8.20 -3.90 -1.97
C LEU A 249 -9.19 -4.53 -2.95
N GLU A 250 -10.42 -4.00 -3.00
CA GLU A 250 -11.44 -4.44 -3.95
C GLU A 250 -11.06 -4.00 -5.37
N ALA A 251 -10.59 -2.77 -5.52
CA ALA A 251 -10.11 -2.24 -6.78
C ALA A 251 -8.93 -3.05 -7.36
N ALA A 252 -7.98 -3.44 -6.50
CA ALA A 252 -6.88 -4.32 -6.90
C ALA A 252 -7.36 -5.68 -7.42
N ARG A 253 -8.35 -6.27 -6.75
CA ARG A 253 -8.95 -7.54 -7.15
C ARG A 253 -9.76 -7.41 -8.44
N GLU A 254 -10.59 -6.37 -8.55
CA GLU A 254 -11.39 -6.07 -9.74
C GLU A 254 -10.48 -5.83 -10.96
N ALA A 255 -9.38 -5.09 -10.81
CA ALA A 255 -8.40 -4.91 -11.88
C ALA A 255 -7.83 -6.24 -12.39
N LEU A 256 -7.48 -7.14 -11.46
CA LEU A 256 -6.98 -8.46 -11.82
C LEU A 256 -8.06 -9.33 -12.50
N ASP A 257 -9.30 -9.29 -12.02
CA ASP A 257 -10.44 -10.00 -12.62
C ASP A 257 -10.73 -9.50 -14.05
N LEU A 258 -10.62 -8.18 -14.29
CA LEU A 258 -10.73 -7.57 -15.61
C LEU A 258 -9.61 -8.02 -16.56
N TRP A 259 -8.36 -8.09 -16.09
CA TRP A 259 -7.26 -8.63 -16.88
C TRP A 259 -7.42 -10.12 -17.18
N ARG A 260 -7.90 -10.89 -16.20
CA ARG A 260 -8.22 -12.32 -16.38
C ARG A 260 -9.29 -12.53 -17.46
N GLY A 261 -10.25 -11.61 -17.59
CA GLY A 261 -11.28 -11.64 -18.64
C GLY A 261 -10.75 -11.46 -20.07
N SER A 262 -9.50 -11.03 -20.25
CA SER A 262 -8.86 -10.84 -21.55
C SER A 262 -7.73 -11.84 -21.73
N GLY A 263 -7.81 -12.72 -22.74
CA GLY A 263 -6.75 -13.72 -23.00
C GLY A 263 -5.37 -13.09 -23.24
N VAL A 264 -5.32 -11.90 -23.85
CA VAL A 264 -4.06 -11.17 -24.09
C VAL A 264 -3.48 -10.66 -22.77
N HIS A 265 -4.29 -9.99 -21.94
CA HIS A 265 -3.82 -9.48 -20.64
C HIS A 265 -3.47 -10.62 -19.68
N TRP A 266 -4.32 -11.65 -19.61
CA TRP A 266 -4.09 -12.79 -18.75
C TRP A 266 -2.81 -13.54 -19.14
N GLY A 267 -2.54 -13.70 -20.44
CA GLY A 267 -1.29 -14.26 -20.94
C GLY A 267 -0.06 -13.53 -20.40
N MET A 268 -0.09 -12.20 -20.30
CA MET A 268 0.99 -11.41 -19.71
C MET A 268 1.09 -11.59 -18.19
N VAL A 269 -0.05 -11.66 -17.49
CA VAL A 269 -0.10 -11.79 -16.02
C VAL A 269 0.31 -13.18 -15.53
N VAL A 270 -0.01 -14.25 -16.27
CA VAL A 270 0.38 -15.62 -15.87
C VAL A 270 1.81 -15.98 -16.25
N THR A 271 2.45 -15.21 -17.12
CA THR A 271 3.82 -15.45 -17.57
C THR A 271 4.82 -14.88 -16.55
N PRO A 272 5.92 -15.60 -16.23
CA PRO A 272 6.99 -15.06 -15.40
C PRO A 272 7.74 -13.93 -16.12
N HIS A 273 8.14 -12.91 -15.37
CA HIS A 273 8.95 -11.80 -15.88
C HIS A 273 10.17 -11.58 -14.98
N GLN A 274 11.27 -11.06 -15.53
CA GLN A 274 12.43 -10.68 -14.74
C GLN A 274 12.13 -9.48 -13.84
N PHE A 275 11.43 -8.48 -14.39
CA PHE A 275 11.06 -7.25 -13.70
C PHE A 275 9.56 -6.99 -13.84
N TYR A 276 8.97 -6.41 -12.80
CA TYR A 276 7.58 -5.99 -12.81
C TYR A 276 7.36 -4.66 -12.08
N GLY A 277 6.31 -3.96 -12.49
CA GLY A 277 5.76 -2.78 -11.82
C GLY A 277 4.23 -2.81 -11.87
N TYR A 278 3.59 -2.44 -10.77
CA TYR A 278 2.14 -2.40 -10.63
C TYR A 278 1.75 -1.16 -9.87
N ASP A 279 0.76 -0.40 -10.32
CA ASP A 279 0.16 0.67 -9.53
C ASP A 279 -1.31 0.89 -9.91
N MET A 280 -2.01 1.65 -9.08
CA MET A 280 -3.36 2.13 -9.33
C MET A 280 -3.52 3.57 -8.88
N VAL A 281 -4.34 4.34 -9.61
CA VAL A 281 -4.69 5.71 -9.25
C VAL A 281 -6.21 5.86 -9.22
N ARG A 282 -6.73 6.42 -8.14
CA ARG A 282 -8.16 6.69 -7.97
C ARG A 282 -8.54 7.94 -8.76
N SER A 283 -9.65 7.87 -9.50
CA SER A 283 -10.18 9.06 -10.19
C SER A 283 -10.95 9.97 -9.20
N PRO A 284 -10.99 11.29 -9.42
CA PRO A 284 -11.83 12.20 -8.65
C PRO A 284 -13.32 11.85 -8.71
N GLY A 285 -13.79 11.30 -9.82
CA GLY A 285 -15.17 10.86 -10.03
C GLY A 285 -15.49 9.47 -9.44
N GLY A 286 -14.54 8.84 -8.74
CA GLY A 286 -14.64 7.45 -8.30
C GLY A 286 -13.98 6.47 -9.26
N GLY A 287 -13.89 5.20 -8.85
CA GLY A 287 -13.18 4.16 -9.58
C GLY A 287 -11.66 4.29 -9.56
N TRP A 288 -10.99 3.26 -10.06
CA TRP A 288 -9.55 3.11 -10.06
C TRP A 288 -9.03 2.69 -11.42
N TYR A 289 -8.00 3.37 -11.88
CA TYR A 289 -7.24 2.99 -13.06
C TYR A 289 -6.02 2.20 -12.60
N ALA A 290 -5.80 1.04 -13.19
CA ALA A 290 -4.74 0.11 -12.79
C ALA A 290 -3.84 -0.20 -13.98
N THR A 291 -2.55 -0.27 -13.73
CA THR A 291 -1.53 -0.63 -14.72
C THR A 291 -0.60 -1.70 -14.16
N GLY A 292 -0.28 -2.70 -14.98
CA GLY A 292 0.86 -3.59 -14.79
C GLY A 292 1.84 -3.46 -15.95
N ILE A 293 3.13 -3.33 -15.66
CA ILE A 293 4.21 -3.26 -16.65
C ILE A 293 5.25 -4.34 -16.32
N PHE A 294 5.72 -5.03 -17.34
CA PHE A 294 6.66 -6.14 -17.22
C PHE A 294 7.85 -5.98 -18.18
N ALA A 295 9.01 -6.53 -17.83
CA ALA A 295 10.19 -6.55 -18.71
C ALA A 295 11.05 -7.81 -18.52
N ASN A 296 11.76 -8.20 -19.59
CA ASN A 296 12.64 -9.39 -19.69
C ASN A 296 13.91 -9.13 -20.49
#